data_AF-A0A948FST4-F1
#
_entry.id   AF-A0A948FST4-F1
#
_cell.length_a   1.000
_cell.length_b   1.000
_cell.length_c   1.000
_cell.angle_alpha   90.00
_cell.angle_beta   90.00
_cell.angle_gamma   90.00
#
_symmetry.space_group_name_H-M   'P 1'
#
loop_
_entity.id
_entity.type
_entity.pdbx_description
1 polymer ?
#
loop_
_entity_poly.entity_id
_entity_poly.type
_entity_poly.pdbx_seq_one_letter_code
_entity_poly.pdbx_strand_id
1 'polypeptide(L)'
;VTATVRHPSVGNLGTPMMFGRTTYNDSPSDLKHYCMARNNTLNLRDYRGWLFVLMFWVKTLWFYLVTHREPRRVALSARAAYAGLRGDFSGHRRYLR
;
A
#
# COMPACT_ATOMS: atom_id res chain seq x y z
N VAL A 1 -10.25 -27.96 -30.25
CA VAL A 1 -10.38 -27.46 -28.86
C VAL A 1 -9.61 -26.15 -28.76
N THR A 2 -10.26 -25.03 -28.48
CA THR A 2 -9.61 -23.73 -28.26
C THR A 2 -9.25 -23.58 -26.78
N ALA A 3 -7.98 -23.30 -26.48
CA ALA A 3 -7.55 -23.07 -25.10
C ALA A 3 -8.11 -21.72 -24.60
N THR A 4 -8.71 -21.71 -23.41
CA THR A 4 -9.19 -20.49 -22.75
C THR A 4 -8.30 -20.16 -21.57
N VAL A 5 -7.68 -18.98 -21.57
CA VAL A 5 -6.90 -18.46 -20.43
C VAL A 5 -7.86 -17.79 -19.46
N ARG A 6 -8.08 -18.40 -18.30
CA ARG A 6 -8.82 -17.77 -17.20
C ARG A 6 -7.84 -17.00 -16.32
N HIS A 7 -7.62 -15.73 -16.64
CA HIS A 7 -6.87 -14.84 -15.76
C HIS A 7 -7.75 -14.52 -14.54
N PRO A 8 -7.29 -14.75 -13.29
CA PRO A 8 -8.02 -14.26 -12.12
C PRO A 8 -8.19 -12.75 -12.29
N SER A 9 -9.41 -12.23 -12.16
CA SER A 9 -9.63 -10.80 -12.38
C SER A 9 -8.59 -10.02 -11.57
N VAL A 10 -7.89 -9.12 -12.26
CA VAL A 10 -6.99 -8.20 -11.59
C VAL A 10 -7.86 -7.44 -10.59
N GLY A 11 -7.73 -7.74 -9.30
CA GLY A 11 -8.45 -7.00 -8.26
C GLY A 11 -8.18 -5.50 -8.40
N ASN A 12 -9.03 -4.64 -7.82
CA ASN A 12 -8.98 -3.17 -7.96
C ASN A 12 -7.55 -2.61 -8.13
N LEU A 13 -7.16 -2.38 -9.39
CA LEU A 13 -5.87 -1.79 -9.75
C LEU A 13 -6.00 -0.28 -9.58
N GLY A 14 -5.82 0.17 -8.35
CA GLY A 14 -5.82 1.60 -8.02
C GLY A 14 -7.23 2.16 -7.87
N THR A 15 -7.62 2.44 -6.63
CA THR A 15 -8.85 3.15 -6.31
C THR A 15 -8.69 4.64 -6.61
N PRO A 16 -9.57 5.26 -7.42
CA PRO A 16 -9.46 6.68 -7.73
C PRO A 16 -9.64 7.53 -6.48
N MET A 17 -8.90 8.63 -6.39
CA MET A 17 -8.99 9.61 -5.31
C MET A 17 -8.67 11.03 -5.81
N MET A 18 -8.84 12.03 -4.94
CA MET A 18 -8.65 13.45 -5.30
C MET A 18 -9.45 13.83 -6.56
N PHE A 19 -10.73 13.48 -6.58
CA PHE A 19 -11.64 13.71 -7.72
C PHE A 19 -11.15 13.05 -9.02
N GLY A 20 -10.56 11.85 -8.91
CA GLY A 20 -10.08 11.08 -10.07
C GLY A 20 -8.72 11.51 -10.61
N ARG A 21 -8.04 12.48 -9.99
CA ARG A 21 -6.73 12.97 -10.44
C ARG A 21 -5.58 12.03 -10.15
N THR A 22 -5.77 11.07 -9.24
CA THR A 22 -4.77 10.06 -8.92
C THR A 22 -5.44 8.81 -8.39
N THR A 23 -4.68 7.72 -8.31
CA THR A 23 -5.13 6.41 -7.82
C THR A 23 -4.33 6.00 -6.60
N TYR A 24 -4.94 5.29 -5.66
CA TYR A 24 -4.24 4.66 -4.54
C TYR A 24 -4.35 3.14 -4.63
N ASN A 25 -3.23 2.45 -4.42
CA ASN A 25 -3.21 0.99 -4.45
C ASN A 25 -3.79 0.44 -3.14
N ASP A 26 -5.11 0.47 -3.04
CA ASP A 26 -5.82 -0.17 -1.95
C ASP A 26 -5.98 -1.67 -2.20
N SER A 27 -5.79 -2.48 -1.16
CA SER A 27 -5.92 -3.92 -1.26
C SER A 27 -6.75 -4.45 -0.10
N PRO A 28 -7.70 -5.37 -0.34
CA PRO A 28 -8.50 -5.97 0.74
C PRO A 28 -7.65 -6.84 1.68
N SER A 29 -6.46 -7.30 1.24
CA SER A 29 -5.56 -8.12 2.06
C SER A 29 -4.64 -7.26 2.92
N ASP A 30 -4.69 -7.46 4.24
CA ASP A 30 -3.77 -6.84 5.21
C ASP A 30 -2.31 -7.15 4.92
N LEU A 31 -2.01 -8.38 4.46
CA LEU A 31 -0.66 -8.78 4.05
C LEU A 31 -0.13 -7.91 2.91
N LYS A 32 -0.94 -7.74 1.85
CA LYS A 32 -0.56 -6.91 0.70
C LYS A 32 -0.40 -5.45 1.11
N HIS A 33 -1.33 -4.94 1.92
CA HIS A 33 -1.28 -3.58 2.45
C HIS A 33 -0.03 -3.31 3.28
N TYR A 34 0.27 -4.20 4.22
CA TYR A 34 1.47 -4.14 5.07
C TYR A 34 2.75 -4.13 4.22
N CYS A 35 2.87 -5.08 3.29
CA CYS A 35 4.03 -5.15 2.40
C CYS A 35 4.16 -3.92 1.51
N MET A 36 3.05 -3.40 0.96
CA MET A 36 3.05 -2.19 0.14
C MET A 36 3.57 -0.99 0.92
N ALA A 37 3.03 -0.72 2.12
CA ALA A 37 3.44 0.44 2.92
C ALA A 37 4.91 0.37 3.33
N ARG A 38 5.41 -0.80 3.74
CA ARG A 38 6.82 -1.01 4.06
C ARG A 38 7.71 -0.80 2.84
N ASN A 39 7.43 -1.52 1.75
CA ASN A 39 8.30 -1.56 0.58
C ASN A 39 8.32 -0.21 -0.15
N ASN A 40 7.17 0.46 -0.32
CA ASN A 40 7.15 1.79 -0.94
C ASN A 40 7.92 2.83 -0.12
N THR A 41 7.82 2.78 1.21
CA THR A 41 8.57 3.72 2.07
C THR A 41 10.08 3.57 1.84
N LEU A 42 10.59 2.34 1.85
CA LEU A 42 12.02 2.07 1.65
C LEU A 42 12.46 2.35 0.22
N ASN A 43 11.73 1.85 -0.78
CA ASN A 43 12.07 2.06 -2.19
C ASN A 43 12.09 3.56 -2.54
N LEU A 44 11.11 4.34 -2.07
CA LEU A 44 11.11 5.78 -2.31
C LEU A 44 12.27 6.47 -1.59
N ARG A 45 12.57 6.08 -0.35
CA ARG A 45 13.72 6.61 0.39
C ARG A 45 15.03 6.36 -0.37
N ASP A 46 15.23 5.12 -0.82
CA ASP A 46 16.51 4.66 -1.38
C ASP A 46 16.70 5.12 -2.84
N TYR A 47 15.63 5.21 -3.63
CA TYR A 47 15.73 5.55 -5.07
C TYR A 47 15.28 6.97 -5.43
N ARG A 48 14.48 7.65 -4.60
CA ARG A 48 13.95 9.00 -4.91
C ARG A 48 14.17 10.03 -3.80
N GLY A 49 14.49 9.59 -2.60
CA GLY A 49 14.70 10.44 -1.43
C GLY A 49 13.42 10.74 -0.63
N TRP A 50 13.63 11.43 0.50
CA TRP A 50 12.61 11.66 1.54
C TRP A 50 11.41 12.50 1.10
N LEU A 51 11.57 13.38 0.12
CA LEU A 51 10.45 14.16 -0.42
C LEU A 51 9.35 13.23 -0.98
N PHE A 52 9.74 12.19 -1.71
CA PHE A 52 8.78 11.25 -2.28
C PHE A 52 8.17 10.33 -1.24
N VAL A 53 8.91 10.01 -0.17
CA VAL A 53 8.36 9.32 1.01
C VAL A 53 7.24 10.17 1.63
N LEU A 54 7.48 11.45 1.87
CA LEU A 54 6.47 12.37 2.41
C LEU A 54 5.23 12.45 1.50
N MET A 55 5.42 12.59 0.18
CA MET A 55 4.31 12.61 -0.78
C MET A 55 3.50 11.31 -0.74
N PHE A 56 4.14 10.16 -0.64
CA PHE A 56 3.45 8.87 -0.46
C PHE A 56 2.63 8.81 0.84
N TRP A 57 3.14 9.40 1.93
CA TRP A 57 2.41 9.48 3.19
C TRP A 57 1.24 10.43 3.15
N VAL A 58 1.39 11.62 2.57
CA VAL A 58 0.27 12.54 2.31
C VAL A 58 -0.81 11.83 1.50
N LYS A 59 -0.41 11.10 0.46
CA LYS A 59 -1.32 10.30 -0.38
C LYS A 59 -2.06 9.24 0.43
N THR A 60 -1.34 8.50 1.28
CA THR A 60 -1.88 7.44 2.15
C THR A 60 -2.86 7.99 3.19
N LEU A 61 -2.50 9.09 3.85
CA LEU A 61 -3.36 9.75 4.84
C LEU A 61 -4.62 10.29 4.18
N TRP A 62 -4.50 10.98 3.04
CA TRP A 62 -5.66 11.46 2.29
C TRP A 62 -6.61 10.31 1.94
N PHE A 63 -6.08 9.21 1.40
CA PHE A 63 -6.89 8.08 0.99
C PHE A 63 -7.70 7.49 2.15
N TYR A 64 -7.04 7.20 3.28
CA TYR A 64 -7.72 6.54 4.40
C TYR A 64 -8.48 7.47 5.33
N LEU A 65 -8.23 8.77 5.32
CA LEU A 65 -8.99 9.73 6.13
C LEU A 65 -10.14 10.38 5.35
N VAL A 66 -9.99 10.57 4.04
CA VAL A 66 -10.96 11.30 3.21
C VAL A 66 -11.69 10.36 2.24
N THR A 67 -10.98 9.59 1.43
CA THR A 67 -11.58 8.81 0.33
C THR A 67 -12.30 7.55 0.80
N HIS A 68 -11.64 6.70 1.60
CA HIS A 68 -12.14 5.39 2.02
C HIS A 68 -12.49 5.32 3.53
N ARG A 69 -12.19 6.38 4.30
CA ARG A 69 -12.51 6.55 5.74
C ARG A 69 -12.22 5.32 6.62
N GLU A 70 -11.03 4.75 6.49
CA GLU A 70 -10.59 3.57 7.25
C GLU A 70 -9.29 3.84 8.04
N PRO A 71 -9.37 4.55 9.19
CA PRO A 71 -8.18 5.01 9.92
C PRO A 71 -7.34 3.87 10.48
N ARG A 72 -7.92 2.68 10.68
CA ARG A 72 -7.18 1.48 11.12
C ARG A 72 -6.06 1.11 10.14
N ARG A 73 -6.27 1.35 8.84
CA ARG A 73 -5.26 1.10 7.80
C ARG A 73 -4.08 2.08 7.87
N VAL A 74 -4.29 3.30 8.37
CA VAL A 74 -3.19 4.24 8.63
C VAL A 74 -2.25 3.68 9.70
N ALA A 75 -2.81 3.16 10.80
CA ALA A 75 -2.00 2.54 11.85
C ALA A 75 -1.24 1.31 11.35
N LEU A 76 -1.87 0.48 10.51
CA LEU A 76 -1.21 -0.65 9.86
C LEU A 76 -0.07 -0.20 8.95
N SER A 77 -0.29 0.80 8.09
CA SER A 77 0.75 1.39 7.24
C SER A 77 1.91 1.90 8.07
N ALA A 78 1.64 2.66 9.14
CA ALA A 78 2.67 3.28 9.98
C ALA A 78 3.54 2.22 10.65
N ARG A 79 2.93 1.15 11.19
CA ARG A 79 3.67 0.01 11.76
C ARG A 79 4.55 -0.67 10.71
N ALA A 80 4.03 -0.87 9.51
CA ALA A 80 4.77 -1.51 8.42
C ALA A 80 5.99 -0.69 7.98
N ALA A 81 5.82 0.62 7.84
CA ALA A 81 6.89 1.52 7.46
C ALA A 81 7.94 1.67 8.56
N TYR A 82 7.52 1.76 9.83
CA TYR A 82 8.43 1.73 10.96
C TYR A 82 9.26 0.44 11.01
N ALA A 83 8.63 -0.72 10.77
CA ALA A 83 9.35 -1.98 10.66
C ALA A 83 10.41 -1.94 9.53
N GLY A 84 10.02 -1.43 8.35
CA GLY A 84 10.96 -1.25 7.23
C GLY A 84 12.14 -0.34 7.57
N LEU A 85 11.87 0.83 8.18
CA LEU A 85 12.91 1.78 8.56
C LEU A 85 13.89 1.21 9.60
N ARG A 86 13.43 0.28 10.46
CA ARG A 86 14.30 -0.49 11.38
C ARG A 86 15.01 -1.67 10.73
N GLY A 87 14.77 -1.96 9.46
CA GLY A 87 15.31 -3.14 8.77
C GLY A 87 14.64 -4.46 9.15
N ASP A 88 13.45 -4.44 9.78
CA ASP A 88 12.70 -5.64 10.13
C ASP A 88 11.72 -6.03 9.00
N PHE A 89 12.08 -7.09 8.28
CA PHE A 89 11.27 -7.63 7.20
C PHE A 89 10.39 -8.81 7.62
N SER A 90 10.41 -9.22 8.88
CA SER A 90 9.80 -10.46 9.35
C SER A 90 8.33 -10.33 9.73
N GLY A 91 7.84 -9.12 10.00
CA GLY A 91 6.49 -8.86 10.53
C GLY A 91 5.32 -9.27 9.61
N HIS A 92 5.56 -9.42 8.30
CA HIS A 92 4.54 -9.87 7.35
C HIS A 92 4.03 -11.29 7.64
N ARG A 93 4.85 -12.12 8.31
CA ARG A 93 4.49 -13.49 8.69
C ARG A 93 3.24 -13.57 9.58
N ARG A 94 2.91 -12.49 10.29
CA ARG A 94 1.67 -12.39 11.09
C ARG A 94 0.39 -12.49 10.26
N TYR A 95 0.45 -12.18 8.96
CA TYR A 95 -0.69 -12.13 8.05
C TYR A 95 -0.72 -13.30 7.05
N LEU A 96 0.12 -14.33 7.22
CA LEU A 96 0.18 -15.53 6.36
C LEU A 96 -0.78 -16.65 6.79
N ARG A 97 -1.71 -16.37 7.70
CA ARG A 97 -2.68 -17.36 8.21
C ARG A 97 -3.86 -17.49 7.29
#